data_AF-A0A534WSE8-F1
#
_entry.id   AF-A0A534WSE8-F1
#
_cell.length_a   1.000
_cell.length_b   1.000
_cell.length_c   1.000
_cell.angle_alpha   90.00
_cell.angle_beta   90.00
_cell.angle_gamma   90.00
#
_symmetry.space_group_name_H-M   'P 1'
#
loop_
_entity.id
_entity.type
_entity.pdbx_description
1 polymer ?
#
loop_
_entity_poly.entity_id
_entity_poly.type
_entity_poly.pdbx_seq_one_letter_code
_entity_poly.pdbx_strand_id
1 'polypeptide(L)'
;MRPLALLLCVLGCAEWRMPPTFPERAAGRPVVHEQALLGLSPQGDAAVAELVEADGSEPHLELRIFAGLAGLGTQYATPHASAVGTASCVLCPPTLLVASIDRARIVAQKLRSVAGRPQPVLAAIVAVEWPEAMLRAAQLGYAPRLPAEPEPGSGLWHIRGAAGAGALPLALRVSPMADPPALLLLLSDGLGGDGIELARVLMTGDVVGPQLFLQDGVAWLLAGSVRADPLRRTVGLHRAMLARGEAQLHNAHGLEDYAAGELDAARREFGRSIAADPSYVDGLYNAAAAAALTGRAEEAVELLARAASVDPARVQVLGRNDQDFKSLRRRPDVRALLGLRRPPPEGIPPPP
;
A
#
# COMPACT_ATOMS: atom_id res chain seq x y z
N MET A 1 26.52 -27.69 -4.38
CA MET A 1 25.17 -27.34 -4.90
C MET A 1 24.20 -27.44 -3.73
N ARG A 2 23.96 -26.32 -3.03
CA ARG A 2 22.99 -26.23 -1.93
C ARG A 2 21.84 -25.37 -2.45
N PRO A 3 20.56 -25.79 -2.33
CA PRO A 3 19.47 -24.87 -2.61
C PRO A 3 19.53 -23.84 -1.47
N LEU A 4 19.98 -22.63 -1.77
CA LEU A 4 19.70 -21.51 -0.87
C LEU A 4 18.18 -21.38 -0.91
N ALA A 5 17.55 -21.68 0.22
CA ALA A 5 16.17 -21.31 0.43
C ALA A 5 16.10 -19.80 0.24
N LEU A 6 15.63 -19.38 -0.94
CA LEU A 6 15.06 -18.06 -1.17
C LEU A 6 13.86 -17.99 -0.22
N LEU A 7 14.13 -17.66 1.04
CA LEU A 7 13.13 -17.15 1.94
C LEU A 7 12.86 -15.72 1.45
N LEU A 8 12.18 -15.63 0.30
CA LEU A 8 11.30 -14.51 -0.01
C LEU A 8 10.28 -14.52 1.12
N CYS A 9 10.65 -13.95 2.25
CA CYS A 9 9.69 -13.50 3.23
C CYS A 9 8.91 -12.40 2.54
N VAL A 10 7.84 -12.82 1.85
CA VAL A 10 6.67 -12.02 1.51
C VAL A 10 6.01 -11.60 2.83
N LEU A 11 6.73 -10.77 3.57
CA LEU A 11 6.24 -9.91 4.62
C LEU A 11 6.46 -8.50 4.11
N GLY A 12 6.11 -8.24 2.85
CA GLY A 12 5.74 -6.89 2.44
C GLY A 12 4.68 -6.40 3.42
N CYS A 13 4.75 -5.14 3.80
CA CYS A 13 3.76 -4.46 4.64
C CYS A 13 2.37 -4.73 4.06
N ALA A 14 1.75 -5.77 4.58
CA ALA A 14 0.50 -6.29 4.09
C ALA A 14 -0.59 -5.41 4.70
N GLU A 15 -1.06 -4.42 3.96
CA GLU A 15 -2.46 -3.97 4.08
C GLU A 15 -3.43 -5.17 3.92
N TRP A 16 -2.94 -6.30 3.39
CA TRP A 16 -3.53 -7.66 3.38
C TRP A 16 -3.74 -8.32 4.74
N ARG A 17 -3.03 -7.86 5.78
CA ARG A 17 -3.21 -8.32 7.17
C ARG A 17 -4.13 -7.40 7.95
N MET A 18 -4.69 -6.36 7.32
CA MET A 18 -5.83 -5.70 7.93
C MET A 18 -6.97 -6.72 7.98
N PRO A 19 -7.63 -6.91 9.15
CA PRO A 19 -8.95 -7.51 9.12
C PRO A 19 -9.74 -6.74 8.06
N PRO A 20 -10.53 -7.45 7.23
CA PRO A 20 -11.22 -6.79 6.14
C PRO A 20 -11.91 -5.53 6.68
N THR A 21 -11.78 -4.40 5.98
CA THR A 21 -12.58 -3.18 6.25
C THR A 21 -14.07 -3.41 6.01
N PHE A 22 -14.48 -4.69 5.86
CA PHE A 22 -15.79 -5.17 6.25
C PHE A 22 -16.19 -4.56 7.60
N PRO A 23 -17.46 -4.19 7.76
CA PRO A 23 -17.94 -3.91 9.08
C PRO A 23 -17.91 -5.22 9.87
N GLU A 24 -17.18 -5.25 10.98
CA GLU A 24 -17.30 -6.26 12.06
C GLU A 24 -18.78 -6.51 12.46
N ARG A 25 -19.69 -5.61 12.08
CA ARG A 25 -21.14 -5.66 12.29
C ARG A 25 -21.89 -6.66 11.40
N ALA A 26 -21.34 -7.13 10.28
CA ALA A 26 -22.11 -7.94 9.33
C ALA A 26 -22.33 -9.40 9.77
N ALA A 27 -21.50 -9.97 10.66
CA ALA A 27 -21.66 -11.33 11.21
C ALA A 27 -21.95 -12.43 10.17
N GLY A 28 -21.37 -12.34 8.97
CA GLY A 28 -21.57 -13.30 7.87
C GLY A 28 -22.77 -13.05 6.95
N ARG A 29 -23.50 -11.95 7.15
CA ARG A 29 -24.62 -11.53 6.27
C ARG A 29 -24.13 -11.04 4.91
N PRO A 30 -24.94 -11.16 3.84
CA PRO A 30 -24.71 -10.44 2.59
C PRO A 30 -24.54 -8.94 2.85
N VAL A 31 -23.53 -8.35 2.20
CA VAL A 31 -23.23 -6.92 2.27
C VAL A 31 -23.04 -6.30 0.89
N VAL A 32 -23.55 -5.10 0.74
CA VAL A 32 -23.09 -4.14 -0.26
C VAL A 32 -22.03 -3.28 0.41
N HIS A 33 -20.82 -3.31 -0.14
CA HIS A 33 -19.76 -2.37 0.17
C HIS A 33 -19.25 -1.82 -1.15
N GLU A 34 -19.55 -0.56 -1.43
CA GLU A 34 -19.02 0.11 -2.62
C GLU A 34 -18.41 1.44 -2.26
N GLN A 35 -17.21 1.65 -2.78
CA GLN A 35 -16.51 2.91 -2.75
C GLN A 35 -16.52 3.53 -4.15
N ALA A 36 -16.57 4.85 -4.20
CA ALA A 36 -16.53 5.62 -5.43
C ALA A 36 -15.60 6.82 -5.27
N LEU A 37 -14.64 6.94 -6.18
CA LEU A 37 -13.77 8.12 -6.24
C LEU A 37 -14.59 9.32 -6.74
N LEU A 38 -14.72 10.34 -5.90
CA LEU A 38 -15.37 11.60 -6.26
C LEU A 38 -14.36 12.63 -6.77
N GLY A 39 -13.11 12.57 -6.31
CA GLY A 39 -12.04 13.41 -6.80
C GLY A 39 -10.68 13.13 -6.16
N LEU A 40 -9.63 13.62 -6.81
CA LEU A 40 -8.25 13.58 -6.32
C LEU A 40 -7.73 14.99 -6.06
N SER A 41 -6.97 15.14 -4.98
CA SER A 41 -6.16 16.34 -4.74
C SER A 41 -4.92 16.37 -5.65
N PRO A 42 -4.22 17.51 -5.77
CA PRO A 42 -2.94 17.56 -6.48
C PRO A 42 -1.90 16.55 -5.96
N GLN A 43 -1.92 16.23 -4.66
CA GLN A 43 -0.99 15.31 -3.98
C GLN A 43 -1.39 13.83 -4.10
N GLY A 44 -2.48 13.53 -4.81
CA GLY A 44 -2.94 12.15 -4.99
C GLY A 44 -3.80 11.60 -3.85
N ASP A 45 -4.18 12.42 -2.86
CA ASP A 45 -5.20 12.04 -1.86
C ASP A 45 -6.59 11.94 -2.52
N ALA A 46 -7.44 11.05 -2.01
CA ALA A 46 -8.75 10.76 -2.61
C ALA A 46 -9.92 11.18 -1.72
N ALA A 47 -10.91 11.87 -2.31
CA ALA A 47 -12.24 12.01 -1.75
C ALA A 47 -13.13 10.88 -2.27
N VAL A 48 -13.71 10.10 -1.36
CA VAL A 48 -14.38 8.84 -1.67
C VAL A 48 -15.76 8.82 -1.04
N ALA A 49 -16.78 8.54 -1.84
CA ALA A 49 -18.08 8.13 -1.30
C ALA A 49 -18.04 6.65 -0.96
N GLU A 50 -18.49 6.28 0.23
CA GLU A 50 -18.55 4.91 0.70
C GLU A 50 -19.98 4.58 1.11
N LEU A 51 -20.55 3.55 0.46
CA LEU A 51 -21.84 2.97 0.82
C LEU A 51 -21.61 1.60 1.46
N VAL A 52 -22.17 1.41 2.65
CA VAL A 52 -22.22 0.13 3.35
C VAL A 52 -23.66 -0.21 3.69
N GLU A 53 -24.13 -1.37 3.23
CA GLU A 53 -25.43 -1.92 3.60
C GLU A 53 -25.26 -3.42 3.90
N ALA A 54 -25.77 -3.86 5.04
CA ALA A 54 -25.83 -5.28 5.39
C ALA A 54 -27.29 -5.72 5.44
N ASP A 55 -27.56 -6.98 5.15
CA ASP A 55 -28.92 -7.52 5.25
C ASP A 55 -29.56 -7.23 6.63
N GLY A 56 -30.79 -6.73 6.61
CA GLY A 56 -31.54 -6.29 7.79
C GLY A 56 -30.96 -5.08 8.54
N SER A 57 -30.04 -4.33 7.94
CA SER A 57 -29.43 -3.12 8.54
C SER A 57 -29.66 -1.90 7.67
N GLU A 58 -29.73 -0.73 8.30
CA GLU A 58 -29.85 0.54 7.57
C GLU A 58 -28.58 0.82 6.74
N PRO A 59 -28.72 1.32 5.49
CA PRO A 59 -27.58 1.70 4.68
C PRO A 59 -26.89 2.95 5.25
N HIS A 60 -25.56 2.94 5.21
CA HIS A 60 -24.72 4.05 5.63
C HIS A 60 -23.98 4.59 4.42
N LEU A 61 -24.07 5.90 4.19
CA LEU A 61 -23.42 6.58 3.07
C LEU A 61 -22.61 7.76 3.59
N GLU A 62 -21.30 7.73 3.35
CA GLU A 62 -20.34 8.69 3.87
C GLU A 62 -19.40 9.22 2.79
N LEU A 63 -18.93 10.45 2.96
CA LEU A 63 -17.84 11.03 2.22
C LEU A 63 -16.59 10.99 3.11
N ARG A 64 -15.52 10.36 2.63
CA ARG A 64 -14.28 10.16 3.38
C ARG A 64 -13.08 10.67 2.58
N ILE A 65 -12.02 11.07 3.29
CA ILE A 65 -10.73 11.37 2.67
C ILE A 65 -9.73 10.27 2.99
N PHE A 66 -9.09 9.77 1.94
CA PHE A 66 -7.92 8.93 2.08
C PHE A 66 -6.69 9.74 1.71
N ALA A 67 -5.92 10.12 2.73
CA ALA A 67 -4.70 10.92 2.58
C ALA A 67 -3.44 10.08 2.83
N GLY A 68 -2.34 10.43 2.16
CA GLY A 68 -1.00 9.93 2.51
C GLY A 68 -0.50 10.49 3.85
N LEU A 69 0.51 9.86 4.46
CA LEU A 69 1.14 10.32 5.71
C LEU A 69 1.63 11.78 5.65
N ALA A 70 1.98 12.29 4.47
CA ALA A 70 2.35 13.69 4.25
C ALA A 70 1.17 14.68 4.34
N GLY A 71 -0.07 14.24 4.06
CA GLY A 71 -1.29 15.07 4.09
C GLY A 71 -1.91 15.23 5.49
N LEU A 72 -1.43 14.49 6.49
CA LEU A 72 -1.82 14.68 7.89
C LEU A 72 -1.17 15.92 8.54
N GLY A 73 -0.29 16.61 7.82
CA GLY A 73 0.30 17.88 8.23
C GLY A 73 -0.61 19.08 7.98
N THR A 74 -1.03 19.73 9.06
CA THR A 74 -1.46 21.15 9.17
C THR A 74 -2.90 21.59 8.85
N GLN A 75 -3.77 20.78 8.24
CA GLN A 75 -5.17 21.21 8.00
C GLN A 75 -6.26 20.44 8.78
N TYR A 76 -5.93 19.31 9.43
CA TYR A 76 -6.88 18.53 10.24
C TYR A 76 -6.65 18.65 11.75
N ALA A 77 -5.92 19.69 12.19
CA ALA A 77 -5.85 20.03 13.60
C ALA A 77 -7.22 20.60 14.04
N THR A 78 -8.06 19.77 14.62
CA THR A 78 -9.29 20.21 15.27
C THR A 78 -8.94 21.15 16.43
N PRO A 79 -9.53 22.35 16.51
CA PRO A 79 -9.43 23.16 17.73
C PRO A 79 -10.37 22.52 18.74
N HIS A 80 -9.79 21.85 19.75
CA HIS A 80 -10.42 21.21 20.92
C HIS A 80 -10.29 19.68 20.97
N ALA A 81 -9.07 19.19 21.20
CA ALA A 81 -8.87 17.94 21.93
C ALA A 81 -8.32 18.28 23.32
N SER A 82 -9.20 18.75 24.21
CA SER A 82 -8.91 18.74 25.65
C SER A 82 -8.88 17.30 26.14
N ALA A 83 -7.81 16.96 26.84
CA ALA A 83 -7.54 15.72 27.53
C ALA A 83 -8.79 14.99 28.08
N VAL A 84 -9.18 13.87 27.48
CA VAL A 84 -9.52 12.57 28.11
C VAL A 84 -9.37 11.50 27.03
N GLY A 85 -8.73 10.38 27.37
CA GLY A 85 -8.28 9.37 26.43
C GLY A 85 -9.38 8.66 25.64
N THR A 86 -9.31 8.83 24.32
CA THR A 86 -9.69 7.82 23.33
C THR A 86 -8.62 7.84 22.26
N ALA A 87 -7.95 6.70 22.04
CA ALA A 87 -6.97 6.54 20.98
C ALA A 87 -7.68 6.81 19.64
N SER A 88 -7.38 7.97 19.03
CA SER A 88 -7.83 8.30 17.68
C SER A 88 -7.22 7.25 16.75
N CYS A 89 -8.06 6.43 16.15
CA CYS A 89 -7.63 5.39 15.23
C CYS A 89 -7.01 6.08 14.00
N VAL A 90 -5.68 6.10 13.91
CA VAL A 90 -4.91 6.62 12.76
C VAL A 90 -5.24 5.87 11.46
N LEU A 91 -5.96 4.75 11.57
CA LEU A 91 -6.31 3.82 10.49
C LEU A 91 -7.71 4.04 9.90
N CYS A 92 -8.53 4.94 10.45
CA CYS A 92 -9.84 5.26 9.88
C CYS A 92 -9.78 6.60 9.13
N PRO A 93 -9.98 6.61 7.80
CA PRO A 93 -10.02 7.86 7.06
C PRO A 93 -11.12 8.77 7.61
N PRO A 94 -10.84 10.08 7.82
CA PRO A 94 -11.80 10.99 8.43
C PRO A 94 -13.05 11.11 7.56
N THR A 95 -14.21 10.96 8.20
CA THR A 95 -15.51 11.21 7.57
C THR A 95 -15.76 12.72 7.52
N LEU A 96 -15.94 13.24 6.32
CA LEU A 96 -16.22 14.65 6.06
C LEU A 96 -17.69 15.00 6.12
N LEU A 97 -18.54 14.09 5.63
CA LEU A 97 -19.97 14.29 5.49
C LEU A 97 -20.66 12.93 5.59
N VAL A 98 -21.76 12.89 6.32
CA VAL A 98 -22.64 11.71 6.42
C VAL A 98 -23.96 12.07 5.75
N ALA A 99 -24.44 11.21 4.85
CA ALA A 99 -25.75 11.42 4.24
C ALA A 99 -26.86 11.19 5.26
N SER A 100 -27.98 11.91 5.13
CA SER A 100 -29.20 11.56 5.86
C SER A 100 -29.63 10.13 5.52
N ILE A 101 -30.31 9.45 6.45
CA ILE A 101 -30.74 8.07 6.23
C ILE A 101 -31.61 7.89 4.98
N ASP A 102 -32.52 8.82 4.69
CA ASP A 102 -33.38 8.72 3.51
C ASP A 102 -32.59 8.79 2.20
N ARG A 103 -31.56 9.63 2.17
CA ARG A 103 -30.64 9.71 1.04
C ARG A 103 -29.80 8.45 0.89
N ALA A 104 -29.28 7.90 1.99
CA ALA A 104 -28.56 6.62 1.96
C ALA A 104 -29.46 5.49 1.44
N ARG A 105 -30.75 5.46 1.82
CA ARG A 105 -31.73 4.50 1.31
C ARG A 105 -31.99 4.66 -0.18
N ILE A 106 -32.14 5.89 -0.68
CA ILE A 106 -32.33 6.15 -2.12
C ILE A 106 -31.11 5.66 -2.92
N VAL A 107 -29.90 6.00 -2.48
CA VAL A 107 -28.66 5.57 -3.13
C VAL A 107 -28.53 4.05 -3.11
N ALA A 108 -28.76 3.41 -1.96
CA ALA A 108 -28.70 1.96 -1.83
C ALA A 108 -29.75 1.26 -2.71
N GLN A 109 -30.99 1.77 -2.78
CA GLN A 109 -32.02 1.23 -3.66
C GLN A 109 -31.63 1.32 -5.13
N LYS A 110 -31.09 2.46 -5.57
CA LYS A 110 -30.60 2.64 -6.96
C LYS A 110 -29.41 1.73 -7.26
N LEU A 111 -28.53 1.51 -6.29
CA LEU A 111 -27.41 0.60 -6.48
C LEU A 111 -27.89 -0.86 -6.60
N ARG A 112 -28.84 -1.28 -5.76
CA ARG A 112 -29.44 -2.62 -5.81
C ARG A 112 -30.15 -2.91 -7.12
N SER A 113 -30.82 -1.92 -7.73
CA SER A 113 -31.50 -2.11 -9.02
C SER A 113 -30.56 -2.41 -10.18
N VAL A 114 -29.25 -2.17 -10.01
CA VAL A 114 -28.19 -2.46 -10.98
C VAL A 114 -27.11 -3.39 -10.45
N ALA A 115 -27.31 -4.03 -9.29
CA ALA A 115 -26.24 -4.73 -8.56
C ALA A 115 -25.61 -5.89 -9.35
N GLY A 116 -26.38 -6.55 -10.23
CA GLY A 116 -25.87 -7.59 -11.12
C GLY A 116 -25.03 -7.09 -12.30
N ARG A 117 -24.83 -5.77 -12.45
CA ARG A 117 -23.97 -5.20 -13.49
C ARG A 117 -22.52 -5.12 -12.98
N PRO A 118 -21.55 -5.72 -13.68
CA PRO A 118 -20.13 -5.68 -13.31
C PRO A 118 -19.47 -4.32 -13.67
N GLN A 119 -20.08 -3.22 -13.25
CA GLN A 119 -19.61 -1.85 -13.49
C GLN A 119 -19.64 -1.04 -12.19
N PRO A 120 -18.64 -0.18 -11.93
CA PRO A 120 -18.69 0.77 -10.83
C PRO A 120 -19.72 1.87 -11.15
N VAL A 121 -20.74 2.01 -10.32
CA VAL A 121 -21.89 2.91 -10.61
C VAL A 121 -22.18 3.88 -9.48
N LEU A 122 -21.61 3.65 -8.28
CA LEU A 122 -21.88 4.50 -7.12
C LEU A 122 -21.51 5.97 -7.37
N ALA A 123 -20.43 6.26 -8.08
CA ALA A 123 -20.03 7.64 -8.40
C ALA A 123 -21.13 8.41 -9.15
N ALA A 124 -21.73 7.76 -10.16
CA ALA A 124 -22.80 8.36 -10.95
C ALA A 124 -24.09 8.55 -10.13
N ILE A 125 -24.42 7.58 -9.25
CA ILE A 125 -25.58 7.68 -8.36
C ILE A 125 -25.37 8.81 -7.36
N VAL A 126 -24.21 8.90 -6.71
CA VAL A 126 -23.87 9.95 -5.74
C VAL A 126 -23.90 11.33 -6.38
N ALA A 127 -23.40 11.48 -7.61
CA ALA A 127 -23.43 12.76 -8.32
C ALA A 127 -24.86 13.32 -8.50
N VAL A 128 -25.86 12.45 -8.62
CA VAL A 128 -27.27 12.85 -8.79
C VAL A 128 -28.00 12.95 -7.45
N GLU A 129 -27.85 11.95 -6.58
CA GLU A 129 -28.65 11.82 -5.35
C GLU A 129 -28.02 12.51 -4.14
N TRP A 130 -26.72 12.81 -4.20
CA TRP A 130 -25.98 13.46 -3.12
C TRP A 130 -24.97 14.50 -3.64
N PRO A 131 -25.44 15.52 -4.38
CA PRO A 131 -24.57 16.54 -4.96
C PRO A 131 -23.79 17.35 -3.91
N GLU A 132 -24.26 17.40 -2.66
CA GLU A 132 -23.56 18.06 -1.56
C GLU A 132 -22.21 17.40 -1.25
N ALA A 133 -22.08 16.08 -1.42
CA ALA A 133 -20.78 15.41 -1.27
C ALA A 133 -19.81 15.81 -2.38
N MET A 134 -20.28 15.92 -3.62
CA MET A 134 -19.48 16.39 -4.75
C MET A 134 -19.00 17.84 -4.54
N LEU A 135 -19.91 18.72 -4.11
CA LEU A 135 -19.60 20.10 -3.80
C LEU A 135 -18.57 20.21 -2.66
N ARG A 136 -18.73 19.40 -1.61
CA ARG A 136 -17.82 19.39 -0.48
C ARG A 136 -16.42 18.91 -0.87
N ALA A 137 -16.32 17.86 -1.69
CA ALA A 137 -15.05 17.39 -2.23
C ALA A 137 -14.36 18.48 -3.06
N ALA A 138 -15.10 19.14 -3.97
CA ALA A 138 -14.57 20.22 -4.79
C ALA A 138 -14.07 21.43 -3.97
N GLN A 139 -14.80 21.82 -2.92
CA GLN A 139 -14.39 22.90 -2.00
C GLN A 139 -13.08 22.61 -1.28
N LEU A 140 -12.77 21.34 -1.05
CA LEU A 140 -11.53 20.88 -0.41
C LEU A 140 -10.41 20.62 -1.43
N GLY A 141 -10.61 20.98 -2.70
CA GLY A 141 -9.60 20.83 -3.75
C GLY A 141 -9.52 19.43 -4.37
N TYR A 142 -10.50 18.57 -4.12
CA TYR A 142 -10.59 17.26 -4.78
C TYR A 142 -11.37 17.40 -6.09
N ALA A 143 -10.67 17.25 -7.21
CA ALA A 143 -11.27 17.37 -8.54
C ALA A 143 -11.59 16.00 -9.13
N PRO A 144 -12.75 15.80 -9.79
CA PRO A 144 -13.06 14.56 -10.49
C PRO A 144 -11.98 14.20 -11.52
N ARG A 145 -11.68 12.90 -11.64
CA ARG A 145 -10.72 12.38 -12.60
C ARG A 145 -11.32 11.21 -13.36
N LEU A 146 -11.05 11.15 -14.66
CA LEU A 146 -11.34 9.97 -15.45
C LEU A 146 -10.31 8.89 -15.15
N PRO A 147 -10.69 7.60 -15.26
CA PRO A 147 -9.73 6.51 -15.22
C PRO A 147 -8.63 6.73 -16.27
N ALA A 148 -7.39 6.40 -15.92
CA ALA A 148 -6.28 6.36 -16.84
C ALA A 148 -6.51 5.25 -17.86
N GLU A 149 -6.40 5.57 -19.15
CA GLU A 149 -6.47 4.57 -20.21
C GLU A 149 -5.10 3.91 -20.40
N PRO A 150 -5.04 2.57 -20.48
CA PRO A 150 -3.79 1.89 -20.82
C PRO A 150 -3.44 2.12 -22.28
N GLU A 151 -2.21 1.78 -22.65
CA GLU A 151 -1.80 1.75 -24.04
C GLU A 151 -2.69 0.80 -24.88
N PRO A 152 -3.12 1.24 -26.07
CA PRO A 152 -3.93 0.42 -26.97
C PRO A 152 -3.23 -0.91 -27.30
N GLY A 153 -3.93 -2.01 -27.01
CA GLY A 153 -3.47 -3.36 -27.36
C GLY A 153 -2.50 -4.02 -26.37
N SER A 154 -1.91 -3.30 -25.42
CA SER A 154 -1.01 -3.88 -24.40
C SER A 154 -1.64 -3.95 -23.01
N GLY A 155 -2.58 -3.06 -22.68
CA GLY A 155 -3.16 -3.01 -21.33
C GLY A 155 -2.18 -2.49 -20.26
N LEU A 156 -1.11 -1.81 -20.70
CA LEU A 156 -0.05 -1.28 -19.84
C LEU A 156 -0.19 0.22 -19.64
N TRP A 157 0.14 0.73 -18.45
CA TRP A 157 0.33 2.16 -18.22
C TRP A 157 1.80 2.45 -18.00
N HIS A 158 2.44 3.18 -18.92
CA HIS A 158 3.79 3.66 -18.69
C HIS A 158 3.80 4.81 -17.69
N ILE A 159 4.67 4.70 -16.70
CA ILE A 159 4.86 5.72 -15.69
C ILE A 159 6.34 6.08 -15.60
N ARG A 160 6.61 7.28 -15.11
CA ARG A 160 7.98 7.72 -14.82
C ARG A 160 8.30 7.43 -13.36
N GLY A 161 9.44 6.77 -13.13
CA GLY A 161 9.99 6.57 -11.79
C GLY A 161 10.43 7.86 -11.10
N ALA A 162 10.74 7.73 -9.81
CA ALA A 162 11.20 8.79 -8.94
C ALA A 162 12.48 9.44 -9.47
N ALA A 163 12.52 10.78 -9.42
CA ALA A 163 13.69 11.53 -9.82
C ALA A 163 14.89 11.15 -8.97
N GLY A 164 16.02 10.84 -9.60
CA GLY A 164 17.26 10.45 -8.91
C GLY A 164 17.38 8.96 -8.56
N ALA A 165 16.33 8.15 -8.71
CA ALA A 165 16.38 6.70 -8.53
C ALA A 165 16.94 5.94 -9.76
N GLY A 166 17.24 6.63 -10.86
CA GLY A 166 17.74 5.99 -12.09
C GLY A 166 16.67 5.75 -13.16
N ALA A 167 15.47 6.31 -12.99
CA ALA A 167 14.38 6.43 -13.98
C ALA A 167 14.25 5.21 -14.91
N LEU A 168 13.92 4.05 -14.33
CA LEU A 168 13.54 2.89 -15.12
C LEU A 168 12.26 3.19 -15.93
N PRO A 169 12.11 2.62 -17.15
CA PRO A 169 10.83 2.66 -17.85
C PRO A 169 9.84 1.77 -17.11
N LEU A 170 9.11 2.35 -16.17
CA LEU A 170 8.15 1.62 -15.36
C LEU A 170 6.84 1.41 -16.12
N ALA A 171 6.24 0.25 -15.93
CA ALA A 171 4.94 -0.12 -16.48
C ALA A 171 4.05 -0.68 -15.37
N LEU A 172 2.80 -0.20 -15.32
CA LEU A 172 1.75 -0.80 -14.52
C LEU A 172 0.92 -1.75 -15.37
N ARG A 173 0.44 -2.82 -14.76
CA ARG A 173 -0.56 -3.72 -15.35
C ARG A 173 -1.54 -4.22 -14.30
N VAL A 174 -2.79 -4.45 -14.70
CA VAL A 174 -3.77 -5.16 -13.88
C VAL A 174 -3.86 -6.58 -14.40
N SER A 175 -3.59 -7.57 -13.54
CA SER A 175 -3.51 -8.98 -13.92
C SER A 175 -4.41 -9.85 -13.03
N PRO A 176 -5.22 -10.75 -13.60
CA PRO A 176 -6.01 -11.70 -12.81
C PRO A 176 -5.14 -12.83 -12.27
N MET A 177 -5.44 -13.29 -11.06
CA MET A 177 -4.88 -14.47 -10.41
C MET A 177 -6.00 -15.46 -10.10
N ALA A 178 -5.76 -16.76 -10.30
CA ALA A 178 -6.80 -17.78 -10.21
C ALA A 178 -6.97 -18.41 -8.80
N ASP A 179 -5.89 -18.52 -8.02
CA ASP A 179 -5.91 -19.26 -6.74
C ASP A 179 -5.12 -18.54 -5.62
N PRO A 180 -5.80 -17.88 -4.65
CA PRO A 180 -7.23 -17.57 -4.68
C PRO A 180 -7.57 -16.55 -5.78
N PRO A 181 -8.82 -16.49 -6.28
CA PRO A 181 -9.22 -15.52 -7.29
C PRO A 181 -8.94 -14.08 -6.84
N ALA A 182 -8.16 -13.34 -7.62
CA ALA A 182 -7.82 -11.96 -7.32
C ALA A 182 -7.52 -11.13 -8.57
N LEU A 183 -7.52 -9.81 -8.41
CA LEU A 183 -6.90 -8.86 -9.34
C LEU A 183 -5.65 -8.27 -8.69
N LEU A 184 -4.53 -8.27 -9.41
CA LEU A 184 -3.25 -7.71 -8.99
C LEU A 184 -2.98 -6.43 -9.75
N LEU A 185 -2.59 -5.36 -9.06
CA LEU A 185 -1.89 -4.22 -9.65
C LEU A 185 -0.40 -4.48 -9.52
N LEU A 186 0.28 -4.63 -10.65
CA LEU A 186 1.70 -4.97 -10.72
C LEU A 186 2.49 -3.80 -11.33
N LEU A 187 3.71 -3.60 -10.84
CA LEU A 187 4.70 -2.67 -11.37
C LEU A 187 5.92 -3.44 -11.90
N SER A 188 6.34 -3.17 -13.13
CA SER A 188 7.56 -3.74 -13.70
C SER A 188 8.40 -2.67 -14.40
N ASP A 189 9.67 -2.99 -14.71
CA ASP A 189 10.58 -2.16 -15.52
C ASP A 189 10.92 -2.78 -16.88
N GLY A 190 10.24 -3.87 -17.24
CA GLY A 190 10.45 -4.58 -18.50
C GLY A 190 11.73 -5.43 -18.60
N LEU A 191 12.59 -5.46 -17.57
CA LEU A 191 13.89 -6.14 -17.63
C LEU A 191 13.88 -7.56 -17.04
N GLY A 192 12.86 -7.96 -16.27
CA GLY A 192 12.64 -9.36 -15.90
C GLY A 192 11.95 -9.54 -14.54
N GLY A 193 10.85 -10.30 -14.52
CA GLY A 193 10.13 -10.70 -13.30
C GLY A 193 8.61 -10.55 -13.39
N ASP A 194 7.88 -11.19 -12.47
CA ASP A 194 6.41 -11.14 -12.34
C ASP A 194 5.87 -9.73 -11.95
N GLY A 195 6.74 -8.74 -11.81
CA GLY A 195 6.44 -7.39 -11.34
C GLY A 195 6.29 -7.35 -9.82
N ILE A 196 6.45 -6.16 -9.24
CA ILE A 196 6.16 -5.90 -7.83
C ILE A 196 4.64 -5.74 -7.66
N GLU A 197 4.06 -6.53 -6.78
CA GLU A 197 2.66 -6.37 -6.38
C GLU A 197 2.48 -5.09 -5.55
N LEU A 198 1.74 -4.14 -6.11
CA LEU A 198 1.40 -2.88 -5.46
C LEU A 198 0.08 -2.97 -4.70
N ALA A 199 -0.88 -3.68 -5.26
CA ALA A 199 -2.17 -3.94 -4.65
C ALA A 199 -2.72 -5.27 -5.17
N ARG A 200 -3.60 -5.86 -4.40
CA ARG A 200 -4.37 -7.04 -4.79
C ARG A 200 -5.83 -6.80 -4.38
N VAL A 201 -6.77 -7.48 -5.01
CA VAL A 201 -8.19 -7.40 -4.62
C VAL A 201 -8.74 -8.80 -4.73
N LEU A 202 -9.28 -9.34 -3.64
CA LEU A 202 -9.86 -10.68 -3.66
C LEU A 202 -11.19 -10.65 -4.40
N MET A 203 -11.33 -11.55 -5.37
CA MET A 203 -12.53 -11.67 -6.17
C MET A 203 -13.40 -12.77 -5.58
N THR A 204 -14.67 -12.46 -5.37
CA THR A 204 -15.64 -13.45 -4.91
C THR A 204 -16.72 -13.74 -5.94
N GLY A 205 -16.74 -13.06 -7.08
CA GLY A 205 -17.75 -13.21 -8.13
C GLY A 205 -17.31 -12.59 -9.44
N ASP A 206 -18.26 -12.12 -10.25
CA ASP A 206 -17.98 -11.47 -11.52
C ASP A 206 -17.20 -10.18 -11.27
N VAL A 207 -16.09 -10.04 -11.99
CA VAL A 207 -15.15 -8.91 -11.84
C VAL A 207 -15.84 -7.62 -12.27
N VAL A 208 -15.88 -6.65 -11.37
CA VAL A 208 -16.23 -5.27 -11.72
C VAL A 208 -15.02 -4.66 -12.43
N GLY A 209 -15.22 -4.21 -13.67
CA GLY A 209 -14.15 -3.73 -14.55
C GLY A 209 -13.20 -2.77 -13.82
N PRO A 210 -11.91 -3.13 -13.66
CA PRO A 210 -10.98 -2.35 -12.86
C PRO A 210 -10.74 -0.98 -13.48
N GLN A 211 -10.74 0.06 -12.66
CA GLN A 211 -10.39 1.41 -13.06
C GLN A 211 -9.14 1.84 -12.31
N LEU A 212 -8.17 2.39 -13.03
CA LEU A 212 -6.94 2.91 -12.47
C LEU A 212 -6.97 4.43 -12.52
N PHE A 213 -6.61 5.11 -11.44
CA PHE A 213 -6.44 6.56 -11.40
C PHE A 213 -5.02 6.87 -10.94
N LEU A 214 -4.34 7.78 -11.65
CA LEU A 214 -2.95 8.14 -11.40
C LEU A 214 -2.86 9.62 -11.07
N GLN A 215 -2.23 9.96 -9.96
CA GLN A 215 -2.01 11.35 -9.53
C GLN A 215 -0.78 11.41 -8.62
N ASP A 216 0.20 12.23 -9.00
CA ASP A 216 1.37 12.57 -8.18
C ASP A 216 2.09 11.36 -7.52
N GLY A 217 2.41 10.34 -8.31
CA GLY A 217 3.09 9.14 -7.80
C GLY A 217 2.19 8.21 -6.96
N VAL A 218 0.90 8.47 -6.90
CA VAL A 218 -0.13 7.60 -6.30
C VAL A 218 -0.96 6.94 -7.39
N ALA A 219 -1.14 5.64 -7.29
CA ALA A 219 -2.07 4.87 -8.09
C ALA A 219 -3.26 4.43 -7.23
N TRP A 220 -4.46 4.55 -7.76
CA TRP A 220 -5.71 4.12 -7.14
C TRP A 220 -6.39 3.09 -8.04
N LEU A 221 -6.53 1.86 -7.55
CA LEU A 221 -7.26 0.79 -8.22
C LEU A 221 -8.67 0.69 -7.64
N LEU A 222 -9.68 1.08 -8.40
CA LEU A 222 -11.07 0.75 -8.10
C LEU A 222 -11.38 -0.60 -8.72
N ALA A 223 -11.60 -1.62 -7.90
CA ALA A 223 -11.89 -2.96 -8.36
C ALA A 223 -12.69 -3.74 -7.31
N GLY A 224 -13.25 -4.86 -7.74
CA GLY A 224 -14.09 -5.66 -6.87
C GLY A 224 -14.85 -6.72 -7.64
N SER A 225 -15.85 -7.28 -6.98
CA SER A 225 -16.69 -8.32 -7.55
C SER A 225 -18.15 -8.19 -7.15
N VAL A 226 -19.03 -8.63 -8.05
CA VAL A 226 -20.47 -8.75 -7.83
C VAL A 226 -20.91 -10.19 -7.95
N ARG A 227 -22.01 -10.54 -7.32
CA ARG A 227 -22.73 -11.80 -7.55
C ARG A 227 -24.18 -11.49 -7.95
N ALA A 228 -24.91 -12.52 -8.37
CA ALA A 228 -26.33 -12.39 -8.71
C ALA A 228 -27.21 -11.84 -7.56
N ASP A 229 -26.81 -12.09 -6.31
CA ASP A 229 -27.44 -11.52 -5.12
C ASP A 229 -27.12 -10.01 -5.02
N PRO A 230 -28.13 -9.11 -5.01
CA PRO A 230 -27.93 -7.67 -4.95
C PRO A 230 -27.17 -7.19 -3.71
N LEU A 231 -27.20 -7.97 -2.62
CA LEU A 231 -26.47 -7.71 -1.40
C LEU A 231 -25.10 -8.40 -1.39
N ARG A 232 -24.57 -8.84 -2.52
CA ARG A 232 -23.21 -9.40 -2.62
C ARG A 232 -22.41 -8.64 -3.66
N ARG A 233 -22.06 -7.42 -3.27
CA ARG A 233 -21.34 -6.47 -4.10
C ARG A 233 -20.25 -5.83 -3.26
N THR A 234 -19.01 -6.05 -3.66
CA THR A 234 -17.85 -5.49 -2.98
C THR A 234 -16.96 -4.82 -4.01
N VAL A 235 -16.91 -3.50 -4.00
CA VAL A 235 -16.08 -2.68 -4.90
C VAL A 235 -15.34 -1.67 -4.06
N GLY A 236 -14.02 -1.82 -3.99
CA GLY A 236 -13.15 -1.03 -3.13
C GLY A 236 -12.14 -0.24 -3.92
N LEU A 237 -11.70 0.88 -3.34
CA LEU A 237 -10.60 1.69 -3.85
C LEU A 237 -9.32 1.32 -3.09
N HIS A 238 -8.30 0.87 -3.82
CA HIS A 238 -7.03 0.41 -3.28
C HIS A 238 -5.92 1.38 -3.65
N ARG A 239 -5.18 1.88 -2.66
CA ARG A 239 -4.09 2.83 -2.84
C ARG A 239 -2.77 2.10 -3.09
N ALA A 240 -1.94 2.64 -3.96
CA ALA A 240 -0.60 2.17 -4.22
C ALA A 240 0.37 3.35 -4.37
N MET A 241 1.52 3.29 -3.70
CA MET A 241 2.59 4.27 -3.84
C MET A 241 3.59 3.80 -4.88
N LEU A 242 3.74 4.54 -5.97
CA LEU A 242 4.65 4.17 -7.07
C LEU A 242 6.12 4.21 -6.62
N ALA A 243 6.48 5.21 -5.85
CA ALA A 243 7.81 5.33 -5.23
C ALA A 243 8.17 4.11 -4.36
N ARG A 244 7.20 3.58 -3.60
CA ARG A 244 7.39 2.35 -2.80
C ARG A 244 7.62 1.14 -3.68
N GLY A 245 6.83 1.00 -4.74
CA GLY A 245 6.95 -0.08 -5.72
C GLY A 245 8.30 -0.06 -6.44
N GLU A 246 8.75 1.11 -6.87
CA GLU A 246 10.05 1.29 -7.51
C GLU A 246 11.20 0.99 -6.54
N ALA A 247 11.08 1.42 -5.28
CA ALA A 247 12.04 1.07 -4.25
C ALA A 247 12.12 -0.45 -4.02
N GLN A 248 10.98 -1.14 -4.01
CA GLN A 248 10.91 -2.60 -3.93
C GLN A 248 11.57 -3.28 -5.13
N LEU A 249 11.37 -2.73 -6.33
CA LEU A 249 11.95 -3.25 -7.56
C LEU A 249 13.49 -3.12 -7.55
N HIS A 250 14.01 -1.93 -7.27
CA HIS A 250 15.46 -1.73 -7.11
C HIS A 250 16.05 -2.60 -5.99
N ASN A 251 15.32 -2.77 -4.89
CA ASN A 251 15.78 -3.67 -3.83
C ASN A 251 15.81 -5.14 -4.28
N ALA A 252 14.87 -5.57 -5.11
CA ALA A 252 14.87 -6.92 -5.66
C ALA A 252 16.10 -7.14 -6.56
N HIS A 253 16.40 -6.23 -7.49
CA HIS A 253 17.63 -6.29 -8.28
C HIS A 253 18.88 -6.25 -7.40
N GLY A 254 18.91 -5.39 -6.38
CA GLY A 254 20.02 -5.33 -5.45
C GLY A 254 20.25 -6.63 -4.69
N LEU A 255 19.19 -7.35 -4.33
CA LEU A 255 19.28 -8.68 -3.72
C LEU A 255 19.77 -9.76 -4.70
N GLU A 256 19.39 -9.67 -5.98
CA GLU A 256 19.90 -10.56 -7.03
C GLU A 256 21.41 -10.36 -7.22
N ASP A 257 21.86 -9.12 -7.37
CA ASP A 257 23.28 -8.76 -7.44
C ASP A 257 24.04 -9.20 -6.18
N TYR A 258 23.44 -9.00 -5.00
CA TYR A 258 24.01 -9.39 -3.72
C TYR A 258 24.21 -10.91 -3.64
N ALA A 259 23.19 -11.69 -4.03
CA ALA A 259 23.27 -13.14 -4.07
C ALA A 259 24.28 -13.67 -5.10
N ALA A 260 24.51 -12.92 -6.18
CA ALA A 260 25.55 -13.20 -7.16
C ALA A 260 26.97 -12.83 -6.67
N GLY A 261 27.10 -12.11 -5.55
CA GLY A 261 28.37 -11.63 -5.02
C GLY A 261 28.83 -10.30 -5.64
N GLU A 262 28.01 -9.67 -6.48
CA GLU A 262 28.29 -8.41 -7.16
C GLU A 262 27.99 -7.22 -6.23
N LEU A 263 28.75 -7.12 -5.13
CA LEU A 263 28.47 -6.19 -4.03
C LEU A 263 28.44 -4.70 -4.44
N ASP A 264 29.21 -4.32 -5.47
CA ASP A 264 29.18 -2.95 -6.00
C ASP A 264 27.90 -2.67 -6.81
N ALA A 265 27.36 -3.66 -7.52
CA ALA A 265 26.10 -3.55 -8.24
C ALA A 265 24.92 -3.51 -7.26
N ALA A 266 24.92 -4.41 -6.28
CA ALA A 266 23.98 -4.43 -5.17
C ALA A 266 23.92 -3.08 -4.44
N ARG A 267 25.09 -2.49 -4.11
CA ARG A 267 25.18 -1.16 -3.49
C ARG A 267 24.49 -0.08 -4.33
N ARG A 268 24.66 -0.09 -5.66
CA ARG A 268 24.02 0.90 -6.55
C ARG A 268 22.51 0.73 -6.54
N GLU A 269 22.01 -0.49 -6.67
CA GLU A 269 20.57 -0.76 -6.69
C GLU A 269 19.91 -0.47 -5.33
N PHE A 270 20.56 -0.82 -4.21
CA PHE A 270 20.07 -0.39 -2.88
C PHE A 270 20.08 1.14 -2.72
N GLY A 271 21.08 1.82 -3.27
CA GLY A 271 21.10 3.29 -3.33
C GLY A 271 19.91 3.88 -4.09
N ARG A 272 19.57 3.27 -5.24
CA ARG A 272 18.38 3.64 -6.04
C ARG A 272 17.08 3.35 -5.30
N SER A 273 17.00 2.22 -4.59
CA SER A 273 15.87 1.87 -3.73
C SER A 273 15.61 2.94 -2.67
N ILE A 274 16.66 3.37 -1.96
CA ILE A 274 16.59 4.43 -0.95
C ILE A 274 16.25 5.79 -1.57
N ALA A 275 16.72 6.06 -2.79
CA ALA A 275 16.38 7.29 -3.51
C ALA A 275 14.90 7.33 -3.93
N ALA A 276 14.33 6.19 -4.33
CA ALA A 276 12.91 6.07 -4.68
C ALA A 276 12.00 6.22 -3.45
N ASP A 277 12.28 5.48 -2.37
CA ASP A 277 11.57 5.63 -1.09
C ASP A 277 12.57 5.64 0.09
N PRO A 278 12.89 6.83 0.63
CA PRO A 278 13.79 6.98 1.77
C PRO A 278 13.31 6.31 3.06
N SER A 279 12.04 5.92 3.13
CA SER A 279 11.41 5.22 4.25
C SER A 279 11.25 3.72 4.02
N TYR A 280 11.79 3.18 2.93
CA TYR A 280 11.73 1.74 2.66
C TYR A 280 12.69 0.95 3.55
N VAL A 281 12.12 0.37 4.60
CA VAL A 281 12.86 -0.36 5.64
C VAL A 281 13.72 -1.49 5.08
N ASP A 282 13.22 -2.29 4.13
CA ASP A 282 14.01 -3.39 3.56
C ASP A 282 15.16 -2.89 2.70
N GLY A 283 14.94 -1.83 1.90
CA GLY A 283 15.99 -1.18 1.12
C GLY A 283 17.10 -0.64 2.02
N LEU A 284 16.74 0.07 3.09
CA LEU A 284 17.70 0.56 4.09
C LEU A 284 18.44 -0.58 4.81
N TYR A 285 17.71 -1.63 5.19
CA TYR A 285 18.26 -2.79 5.89
C TYR A 285 19.25 -3.58 5.00
N ASN A 286 18.87 -3.87 3.76
CA ASN A 286 19.71 -4.61 2.82
C ASN A 286 20.94 -3.80 2.42
N ALA A 287 20.80 -2.47 2.27
CA ALA A 287 21.95 -1.58 2.12
C ALA A 287 22.91 -1.66 3.32
N ALA A 288 22.38 -1.68 4.54
CA ALA A 288 23.18 -1.83 5.76
C ALA A 288 23.89 -3.19 5.83
N ALA A 289 23.22 -4.28 5.45
CA ALA A 289 23.82 -5.62 5.38
C ALA A 289 24.99 -5.66 4.38
N ALA A 290 24.79 -5.11 3.17
CA ALA A 290 25.84 -5.01 2.16
C ALA A 290 27.02 -4.12 2.61
N ALA A 291 26.76 -3.02 3.32
CA ALA A 291 27.79 -2.19 3.92
C ALA A 291 28.58 -2.94 5.00
N ALA A 292 27.91 -3.73 5.86
CA ALA A 292 28.54 -4.53 6.89
C ALA A 292 29.48 -5.61 6.31
N LEU A 293 29.06 -6.32 5.26
CA LEU A 293 29.89 -7.31 4.57
C LEU A 293 31.11 -6.70 3.88
N THR A 294 30.98 -5.48 3.37
CA THR A 294 32.08 -4.77 2.69
C THR A 294 32.98 -3.98 3.64
N GLY A 295 32.84 -4.16 4.96
CA GLY A 295 33.68 -3.52 5.98
C GLY A 295 33.37 -2.04 6.22
N ARG A 296 32.30 -1.50 5.62
CA ARG A 296 31.85 -0.11 5.80
C ARG A 296 30.97 0.00 7.04
N ALA A 297 31.59 -0.22 8.20
CA ALA A 297 30.91 -0.39 9.47
C ALA A 297 30.02 0.81 9.84
N GLU A 298 30.52 2.04 9.68
CA GLU A 298 29.74 3.23 10.10
C GLU A 298 28.55 3.51 9.20
N GLU A 299 28.71 3.37 7.89
CA GLU A 299 27.60 3.46 6.94
C GLU A 299 26.51 2.41 7.25
N ALA A 300 26.91 1.18 7.57
CA ALA A 300 25.97 0.14 7.97
C ALA A 300 25.16 0.54 9.21
N VAL A 301 25.81 1.14 10.22
CA VAL A 301 25.12 1.60 11.44
C VAL A 301 24.17 2.75 11.15
N GLU A 302 24.57 3.72 10.32
CA GLU A 302 23.71 4.85 9.93
C GLU A 302 22.46 4.37 9.18
N LEU A 303 22.63 3.48 8.20
CA LEU A 303 21.51 2.90 7.44
C LEU A 303 20.58 2.06 8.33
N LEU A 304 21.16 1.25 9.23
CA LEU A 304 20.40 0.45 10.18
C LEU A 304 19.63 1.32 11.18
N ALA A 305 20.23 2.43 11.64
CA ALA A 305 19.57 3.40 12.51
C ALA A 305 18.40 4.09 11.80
N ARG A 306 18.58 4.48 10.53
CA ARG A 306 17.48 5.01 9.70
C ARG A 306 16.36 3.99 9.54
N ALA A 307 16.67 2.74 9.21
CA ALA A 307 15.67 1.67 9.10
C ALA A 307 14.89 1.49 10.42
N ALA A 308 15.58 1.49 11.55
CA ALA A 308 14.98 1.32 12.87
C ALA A 308 14.16 2.53 13.31
N SER A 309 14.47 3.74 12.81
CA SER A 309 13.65 4.93 13.06
C SER A 309 12.29 4.87 12.37
N VAL A 310 12.17 4.11 11.28
CA VAL A 310 10.92 3.90 10.54
C VAL A 310 10.14 2.72 11.12
N ASP A 311 10.77 1.54 11.24
CA ASP A 311 10.15 0.35 11.82
C ASP A 311 11.19 -0.47 12.63
N PRO A 312 11.30 -0.20 13.94
CA PRO A 312 12.26 -0.90 14.78
C PRO A 312 11.90 -2.39 14.94
N ALA A 313 10.62 -2.76 14.91
CA ALA A 313 10.20 -4.15 15.06
C ALA A 313 10.62 -4.98 13.85
N ARG A 314 10.45 -4.43 12.64
CA ARG A 314 10.90 -5.07 11.40
C ARG A 314 12.41 -5.24 11.36
N VAL A 315 13.18 -4.20 11.70
CA VAL A 315 14.65 -4.29 11.76
C VAL A 315 15.12 -5.36 12.75
N GLN A 316 14.49 -5.43 13.93
CA GLN A 316 14.80 -6.46 14.92
C GLN A 316 14.50 -7.86 14.40
N VAL A 317 13.38 -8.06 13.68
CA VAL A 317 13.04 -9.36 13.09
C VAL A 317 14.05 -9.77 12.03
N LEU A 318 14.39 -8.86 11.10
CA LEU A 318 15.35 -9.13 10.02
C LEU A 318 16.75 -9.42 10.59
N GLY A 319 17.27 -8.53 11.45
CA GLY A 319 18.67 -8.60 11.90
C GLY A 319 18.97 -9.51 13.08
N ARG A 320 17.95 -10.11 13.72
CA ARG A 320 18.15 -10.99 14.89
C ARG A 320 19.18 -12.09 14.63
N ASN A 321 19.10 -12.73 13.46
CA ASN A 321 19.93 -13.87 13.10
C ASN A 321 20.75 -13.67 11.81
N ASP A 322 20.66 -12.49 11.19
CA ASP A 322 21.35 -12.19 9.93
C ASP A 322 22.88 -12.26 10.08
N GLN A 323 23.55 -13.08 9.29
CA GLN A 323 25.01 -13.27 9.41
C GLN A 323 25.81 -12.06 8.93
N ASP A 324 25.20 -11.17 8.15
CA ASP A 324 25.88 -10.05 7.52
C ASP A 324 26.37 -9.02 8.54
N PHE A 325 25.67 -8.93 9.68
CA PHE A 325 26.07 -8.10 10.82
C PHE A 325 27.00 -8.79 11.82
N LYS A 326 27.48 -10.01 11.56
CA LYS A 326 28.28 -10.79 12.54
C LYS A 326 29.51 -10.02 13.05
N SER A 327 30.21 -9.30 12.18
CA SER A 327 31.36 -8.46 12.53
C SER A 327 30.97 -7.28 13.43
N LEU A 328 29.75 -6.76 13.28
CA LEU A 328 29.25 -5.57 13.97
C LEU A 328 28.48 -5.87 15.26
N ARG A 329 28.05 -7.12 15.49
CA ARG A 329 27.26 -7.55 16.66
C ARG A 329 27.92 -7.38 18.03
N ARG A 330 29.21 -7.04 18.07
CA ARG A 330 29.91 -6.68 19.33
C ARG A 330 29.69 -5.22 19.71
N ARG A 331 29.33 -4.35 18.77
CA ARG A 331 29.13 -2.93 19.03
C ARG A 331 27.82 -2.68 19.79
N PRO A 332 27.82 -1.89 20.87
CA PRO A 332 26.61 -1.63 21.68
C PRO A 332 25.45 -0.99 20.89
N ASP A 333 25.77 -0.07 19.99
CA ASP A 333 24.82 0.63 19.12
C ASP A 333 24.07 -0.32 18.18
N VAL A 334 24.78 -1.17 17.44
CA VAL A 334 24.21 -2.20 16.56
C VAL A 334 23.34 -3.17 17.34
N ARG A 335 23.81 -3.59 18.52
CA ARG A 335 23.05 -4.50 19.38
C ARG A 335 21.72 -3.89 19.84
N ALA A 336 21.72 -2.59 20.16
CA ALA A 336 20.51 -1.87 20.54
C ALA A 336 19.53 -1.80 19.36
N LEU A 337 20.01 -1.44 18.17
CA LEU A 337 19.21 -1.38 16.93
C LEU A 337 18.59 -2.75 16.57
N LEU A 338 19.35 -3.84 16.76
CA LEU A 338 18.91 -5.20 16.48
C LEU A 338 18.14 -5.87 17.65
N GLY A 339 17.90 -5.16 18.75
CA GLY A 339 17.17 -5.72 19.92
C GLY A 339 17.90 -6.87 20.62
N LEU A 340 19.22 -6.96 20.50
CA LEU A 340 20.03 -8.05 21.06
C LEU A 340 20.34 -7.79 22.55
N ARG A 341 19.57 -8.40 23.45
CA ARG A 341 19.68 -8.17 24.91
C ARG A 341 20.83 -8.91 25.60
N ARG A 342 21.32 -10.05 25.07
CA ARG A 342 22.40 -10.84 25.67
C ARG A 342 23.76 -10.52 25.05
N PRO A 343 24.80 -10.19 25.83
CA PRO A 343 26.14 -10.00 25.28
C PRO A 343 26.57 -11.26 24.51
N PRO A 344 27.42 -11.14 23.47
CA PRO A 344 28.00 -12.33 22.83
C PRO A 344 28.71 -13.15 23.92
N PRO A 345 28.69 -14.50 23.88
CA PRO A 345 29.44 -15.30 24.84
C PRO A 345 30.91 -14.87 24.81
N GLU A 346 31.42 -14.40 25.94
CA GLU A 346 32.84 -14.10 26.11
C GLU A 346 33.64 -15.40 25.90
N GLY A 347 34.70 -15.34 25.08
CA GLY A 347 35.73 -16.39 25.08
C GLY A 347 35.74 -17.41 23.94
N ILE A 348 35.11 -17.19 22.78
CA ILE A 348 35.37 -18.02 21.59
C ILE A 348 36.55 -17.40 20.81
N PRO A 349 37.76 -18.01 20.81
CA PRO A 349 38.88 -17.53 20.02
C PRO A 349 38.57 -17.60 18.51
N PRO A 350 39.20 -16.75 17.67
CA PRO A 350 39.00 -16.82 16.22
C PRO A 350 39.37 -18.24 15.72
N PRO A 351 38.67 -18.74 14.68
CA PRO A 351 38.99 -20.05 14.11
C PRO A 351 40.42 -20.08 13.55
N PRO A 352 41.07 -21.26 13.57
CA PRO A 352 42.45 -21.43 13.15
C PRO A 352 42.70 -21.07 11.69
#